data_AF-A0A2D5ZL78-F1
#
_entry.id   AF-A0A2D5ZL78-F1
#
_cell.length_a   1.000
_cell.length_b   1.000
_cell.length_c   1.000
_cell.angle_alpha   90.00
_cell.angle_beta   90.00
_cell.angle_gamma   90.00
#
_symmetry.space_group_name_H-M   'P 1'
#
loop_
_entity.id
_entity.type
_entity.pdbx_description
1 polymer ?
#
loop_
_entity_poly.entity_id
_entity_poly.type
_entity_poly.pdbx_seq_one_letter_code
_entity_poly.pdbx_strand_id
1 'polypeptide(L)'
;MGTAILFLALGFVASVGVTMLNMNRVRSDATHAHVSAYEDHVARDCARSGAHLALRNLMEDADWRDGYQDTNLATGAFSATIDDAGTDGTLAYNEIRITSQGDFAGADQTIVAMLERRAFSHYAYFTGYEPQIWFITGDTIQGPVHTNGQFHIWGGPVFQGHVTSVAEDYATWRGYHFPDFQEGVEFGVPPIELPVDLEMTETAAQQGGHTFYEETWLNFTEDGDVEWATEGGANGTWSLSGFNGVIYVDGGYDVHVEGVVDGDVTVATEGRISIDADLTYASDPRINPASDDFAGLIAWQDVYVADTAPNQNNCNVHASIMAVEGSFYVENYSQGSPRGVLGVLGGVIQQQRGAVGTFNRYGIVSGYQKKYIYDERLMESAPPAFPVIDRPVLVTWAE
;
A
#
# COMPACT_ATOMS: atom_id res chain seq x y z
N MET A 1 -80.91 41.51 -6.83
CA MET A 1 -79.52 41.59 -7.33
C MET A 1 -78.50 42.00 -6.26
N GLY A 2 -78.82 42.87 -5.30
CA GLY A 2 -77.84 43.34 -4.29
C GLY A 2 -77.32 42.28 -3.30
N THR A 3 -78.14 41.31 -2.87
CA THR A 3 -77.73 40.26 -1.92
C THR A 3 -76.76 39.22 -2.53
N ALA A 4 -76.95 38.85 -3.80
CA ALA A 4 -76.06 37.91 -4.49
C ALA A 4 -74.65 38.50 -4.72
N ILE A 5 -74.57 39.80 -5.04
CA ILE A 5 -73.30 40.52 -5.18
C ILE A 5 -72.55 40.61 -3.85
N LEU A 6 -73.27 40.75 -2.73
CA LEU A 6 -72.69 40.82 -1.40
C LEU A 6 -72.04 39.49 -0.97
N PHE A 7 -72.68 38.36 -1.25
CA PHE A 7 -72.09 37.03 -0.99
C PHE A 7 -70.88 36.75 -1.88
N LEU A 8 -70.91 37.20 -3.13
CA LEU A 8 -69.79 37.06 -4.07
C LEU A 8 -68.60 37.92 -3.63
N ALA A 9 -68.85 39.15 -3.18
CA ALA A 9 -67.82 40.03 -2.60
C ALA A 9 -67.24 39.47 -1.30
N LEU A 10 -68.06 38.93 -0.40
CA LEU A 10 -67.60 38.28 0.84
C LEU A 10 -66.78 37.02 0.55
N GLY A 11 -67.22 36.18 -0.40
CA GLY A 11 -66.48 35.00 -0.84
C GLY A 11 -65.13 35.36 -1.48
N PHE A 12 -65.09 36.43 -2.29
CA PHE A 12 -63.85 36.94 -2.87
C PHE A 12 -62.89 37.45 -1.79
N VAL A 13 -63.36 38.28 -0.85
CA VAL A 13 -62.55 38.78 0.27
C VAL A 13 -62.03 37.64 1.14
N ALA A 14 -62.86 36.64 1.44
CA ALA A 14 -62.44 35.46 2.19
C ALA A 14 -61.38 34.64 1.42
N SER A 15 -61.58 34.41 0.12
CA SER A 15 -60.63 33.68 -0.73
C SER A 15 -59.28 34.40 -0.87
N VAL A 16 -59.29 35.72 -1.05
CA VAL A 16 -58.09 36.56 -1.11
C VAL A 16 -57.41 36.60 0.25
N GLY A 17 -58.16 36.71 1.35
CA GLY A 17 -57.62 36.66 2.71
C GLY A 17 -56.94 35.33 3.03
N VAL A 18 -57.57 34.20 2.69
CA VAL A 18 -56.97 32.86 2.84
C VAL A 18 -55.73 32.71 1.96
N THR A 19 -55.77 33.21 0.73
CA THR A 19 -54.62 33.17 -0.19
C THR A 19 -53.47 34.03 0.34
N MET A 20 -53.74 35.22 0.87
CA MET A 20 -52.72 36.09 1.49
C MET A 20 -52.10 35.45 2.73
N LEU A 21 -52.90 34.81 3.59
CA LEU A 21 -52.40 34.07 4.75
C LEU A 21 -51.53 32.87 4.32
N ASN A 22 -51.93 32.15 3.28
CA ASN A 22 -51.14 31.04 2.74
C ASN A 22 -49.82 31.53 2.11
N MET A 23 -49.86 32.62 1.33
CA MET A 23 -48.67 33.24 0.75
C MET A 23 -47.70 33.75 1.82
N ASN A 24 -48.21 34.31 2.92
CA ASN A 24 -47.38 34.75 4.04
C ASN A 24 -46.71 33.57 4.76
N ARG A 25 -47.43 32.45 4.95
CA ARG A 25 -46.84 31.21 5.49
C ARG A 25 -45.75 30.67 4.57
N VAL A 26 -46.06 30.48 3.28
CA VAL A 26 -45.09 30.00 2.29
C VAL A 26 -43.86 30.90 2.21
N ARG A 27 -44.01 32.23 2.32
CA ARG A 27 -42.88 33.16 2.37
C ARG A 27 -42.04 33.00 3.64
N SER A 28 -42.69 32.85 4.80
CA SER A 28 -42.01 32.61 6.07
C SER A 28 -41.24 31.30 6.03
N ASP A 29 -41.90 30.22 5.60
CA ASP A 29 -41.31 28.88 5.50
C ASP A 29 -40.15 28.86 4.50
N ALA A 30 -40.30 29.51 3.35
CA ALA A 30 -39.22 29.64 2.37
C ALA A 30 -38.03 30.45 2.91
N THR A 31 -38.28 31.47 3.73
CA THR A 31 -37.21 32.27 4.35
C THR A 31 -36.48 31.44 5.40
N HIS A 32 -37.20 30.70 6.26
CA HIS A 32 -36.58 29.81 7.24
C HIS A 32 -35.78 28.68 6.58
N ALA A 33 -36.33 28.05 5.54
CA ALA A 33 -35.62 27.03 4.78
C ALA A 33 -34.34 27.59 4.13
N HIS A 34 -34.38 28.82 3.62
CA HIS A 34 -33.22 29.47 3.03
C HIS A 34 -32.14 29.80 4.08
N VAL A 35 -32.52 30.30 5.25
CA VAL A 35 -31.58 30.59 6.35
C VAL A 35 -30.95 29.31 6.87
N SER A 36 -31.74 28.27 7.13
CA SER A 36 -31.22 26.97 7.58
C SER A 36 -30.29 26.34 6.55
N ALA A 37 -30.65 26.37 5.26
CA ALA A 37 -29.77 25.87 4.21
C ALA A 37 -28.46 26.68 4.11
N TYR A 38 -28.52 28.00 4.31
CA TYR A 38 -27.32 28.83 4.36
C TYR A 38 -26.44 28.47 5.57
N GLU A 39 -27.04 28.30 6.74
CA GLU A 39 -26.32 27.91 7.96
C GLU A 39 -25.63 26.54 7.78
N ASP A 40 -26.34 25.55 7.24
CA ASP A 40 -25.79 24.23 6.90
C ASP A 40 -24.64 24.32 5.88
N HIS A 41 -24.79 25.17 4.86
CA HIS A 41 -23.73 25.36 3.85
C HIS A 41 -22.46 25.97 4.47
N VAL A 42 -22.60 26.98 5.33
CA VAL A 42 -21.45 27.60 5.99
C VAL A 42 -20.79 26.63 6.97
N ALA A 43 -21.58 25.89 7.76
CA ALA A 43 -21.06 24.86 8.66
C ALA A 43 -20.29 23.77 7.88
N ARG A 44 -20.80 23.35 6.71
CA ARG A 44 -20.10 22.39 5.84
C ARG A 44 -18.79 22.94 5.30
N ASP A 45 -18.76 24.20 4.85
CA ASP A 45 -17.53 24.82 4.36
C ASP A 45 -16.48 25.00 5.48
N CYS A 46 -16.91 25.25 6.72
CA CYS A 46 -16.05 25.21 7.90
C CYS A 46 -15.46 23.80 8.11
N ALA A 47 -16.29 22.75 8.07
CA ALA A 47 -15.85 21.36 8.17
C ALA A 47 -14.86 20.98 7.05
N ARG A 48 -15.12 21.40 5.80
CA ARG A 48 -14.21 21.16 4.66
C ARG A 48 -12.86 21.81 4.90
N SER A 49 -12.87 23.04 5.39
CA SER A 49 -11.65 23.78 5.71
C SER A 49 -10.83 23.05 6.77
N GLY A 50 -11.48 22.54 7.82
CA GLY A 50 -10.84 21.75 8.86
C GLY A 50 -10.23 20.45 8.34
N ALA A 51 -11.00 19.68 7.56
CA ALA A 51 -10.52 18.45 6.95
C ALA A 51 -9.34 18.70 5.98
N HIS A 52 -9.37 19.76 5.17
CA HIS A 52 -8.24 20.11 4.30
C HIS A 52 -7.00 20.55 5.06
N LEU A 53 -7.15 21.30 6.16
CA LEU A 53 -6.01 21.69 7.00
C LEU A 53 -5.38 20.47 7.69
N ALA A 54 -6.22 19.57 8.21
CA ALA A 54 -5.77 18.33 8.81
C ALA A 54 -5.06 17.43 7.78
N LEU A 55 -5.65 17.28 6.59
CA LEU A 55 -5.06 16.54 5.47
C LEU A 55 -3.69 17.12 5.10
N ARG A 56 -3.58 18.44 5.00
CA ARG A 56 -2.30 19.10 4.69
C ARG A 56 -1.22 18.75 5.73
N ASN A 57 -1.51 18.84 7.03
CA ASN A 57 -0.53 18.49 8.05
C ASN A 57 -0.16 17.00 7.97
N LEU A 58 -1.14 16.12 7.75
CA LEU A 58 -0.87 14.68 7.55
C LEU A 58 -0.02 14.38 6.32
N MET A 59 -0.10 15.21 5.27
CA MET A 59 0.76 15.10 4.09
C MET A 59 2.17 15.65 4.35
N GLU A 60 2.34 16.58 5.29
CA GLU A 60 3.64 17.13 5.69
C GLU A 60 4.33 16.24 6.75
N ASP A 61 3.57 15.70 7.69
CA ASP A 61 3.97 14.80 8.78
C ASP A 61 2.91 13.70 8.94
N ALA A 62 3.25 12.49 8.53
CA ALA A 62 2.34 11.34 8.53
C ALA A 62 1.91 10.91 9.93
N ASP A 63 2.70 11.23 10.96
CA ASP A 63 2.45 10.84 12.35
C ASP A 63 1.76 11.94 13.14
N TRP A 64 1.43 13.07 12.51
CA TRP A 64 0.68 14.14 13.13
C TRP A 64 -0.70 13.66 13.58
N ARG A 65 -1.01 13.83 14.87
CA ARG A 65 -2.30 13.46 15.50
C ARG A 65 -2.92 14.57 16.34
N ASP A 66 -2.36 15.78 16.34
CA ASP A 66 -2.82 16.85 17.24
C ASP A 66 -4.26 17.31 16.94
N GLY A 67 -4.65 17.29 15.67
CA GLY A 67 -5.94 17.79 15.22
C GLY A 67 -6.13 19.28 15.45
N TYR A 68 -7.40 19.68 15.50
CA TYR A 68 -7.84 21.05 15.73
C TYR A 68 -9.02 21.06 16.68
N GLN A 69 -9.02 21.98 17.63
CA GLN A 69 -10.12 22.17 18.59
C GLN A 69 -10.63 23.60 18.49
N ASP A 70 -11.93 23.75 18.22
CA ASP A 70 -12.68 25.01 18.16
C ASP A 70 -11.93 26.16 17.46
N THR A 71 -11.35 25.83 16.30
CA THR A 71 -10.57 26.79 15.52
C THR A 71 -11.53 27.74 14.80
N ASN A 72 -11.49 29.01 15.19
CA ASN A 72 -12.34 30.04 14.62
C ASN A 72 -11.89 30.46 13.23
N LEU A 73 -12.82 30.39 12.29
CA LEU A 73 -12.77 31.05 10.99
C LEU A 73 -13.58 32.36 11.07
N ALA A 74 -13.36 33.26 10.11
CA ALA A 74 -14.15 34.50 10.04
C ALA A 74 -15.66 34.25 9.86
N THR A 75 -16.03 33.05 9.41
CA THR A 75 -17.38 32.64 9.03
C THR A 75 -18.01 31.60 9.96
N GLY A 76 -17.30 31.05 10.94
CA GLY A 76 -17.77 29.96 11.81
C GLY A 76 -16.61 29.31 12.54
N ALA A 77 -16.79 28.12 13.12
CA ALA A 77 -15.71 27.37 13.76
C ALA A 77 -15.63 25.95 13.22
N PHE A 78 -14.48 25.30 13.39
CA PHE A 78 -14.36 23.88 13.15
C PHE A 78 -13.48 23.21 14.19
N SER A 79 -13.70 21.91 14.36
CA SER A 79 -12.83 20.98 15.07
C SER A 79 -12.49 19.83 14.12
N ALA A 80 -11.30 19.25 14.27
CA ALA A 80 -10.88 18.08 13.49
C ALA A 80 -10.10 17.12 14.38
N THR A 81 -10.48 15.84 14.35
CA THR A 81 -9.78 14.76 15.06
C THR A 81 -9.20 13.77 14.05
N ILE A 82 -8.08 13.16 14.41
CA ILE A 82 -7.38 12.17 13.59
C ILE A 82 -7.33 10.89 14.42
N ASP A 83 -7.96 9.85 13.91
CA ASP A 83 -7.97 8.52 14.51
C ASP A 83 -7.16 7.55 13.63
N ASP A 84 -6.53 6.58 14.26
CA ASP A 84 -5.78 5.45 13.68
C ASP A 84 -6.05 4.18 14.49
N ALA A 85 -5.44 3.05 14.12
CA ALA A 85 -5.65 1.78 14.82
C ALA A 85 -5.29 1.81 16.33
N GLY A 86 -4.40 2.72 16.76
CA GLY A 86 -4.03 2.88 18.17
C GLY A 86 -5.10 3.61 18.99
N THR A 87 -5.90 4.44 18.35
CA THR A 87 -6.97 5.26 18.97
C THR A 87 -8.37 4.70 18.74
N ASP A 88 -8.58 4.04 17.60
CA ASP A 88 -9.82 3.35 17.22
C ASP A 88 -9.52 1.96 16.65
N GLY A 89 -9.76 0.92 17.45
CA GLY A 89 -9.53 -0.48 17.06
C GLY A 89 -10.47 -1.02 15.97
N THR A 90 -11.34 -0.20 15.40
CA THR A 90 -12.12 -0.55 14.19
C THR A 90 -11.38 -0.24 12.89
N LEU A 91 -10.33 0.60 12.95
CA LEU A 91 -9.49 0.93 11.81
C LEU A 91 -8.39 -0.11 11.64
N ALA A 92 -8.08 -0.46 10.39
CA ALA A 92 -6.89 -1.27 10.11
C ALA A 92 -5.62 -0.45 10.40
N TYR A 93 -4.48 -1.13 10.63
CA TYR A 93 -3.22 -0.48 10.99
C TYR A 93 -2.76 0.56 9.94
N ASN A 94 -3.12 0.34 8.68
CA ASN A 94 -2.79 1.22 7.57
C ASN A 94 -3.84 2.33 7.31
N GLU A 95 -4.95 2.36 8.05
CA GLU A 95 -6.02 3.35 7.87
C GLU A 95 -5.90 4.52 8.85
N ILE A 96 -6.16 5.72 8.34
CA ILE A 96 -6.24 6.95 9.13
C ILE A 96 -7.59 7.61 8.82
N ARG A 97 -8.34 7.99 9.85
CA ARG A 97 -9.62 8.70 9.70
C ARG A 97 -9.49 10.13 10.20
N ILE A 98 -9.78 11.09 9.33
CA ILE A 98 -10.00 12.48 9.73
C ILE A 98 -11.50 12.68 9.92
N THR A 99 -11.90 13.11 11.11
CA THR A 99 -13.28 13.56 11.39
C THR A 99 -13.25 15.06 11.63
N SER A 100 -13.79 15.87 10.70
CA SER A 100 -13.90 17.31 10.89
C SER A 100 -15.36 17.74 11.06
N GLN A 101 -15.63 18.44 12.16
CA GLN A 101 -16.94 19.01 12.46
C GLN A 101 -16.86 20.53 12.32
N GLY A 102 -17.76 21.11 11.53
CA GLY A 102 -17.94 22.56 11.41
C GLY A 102 -19.21 23.00 12.11
N ASP A 103 -19.12 24.10 12.86
CA ASP A 103 -20.25 24.76 13.52
C ASP A 103 -20.44 26.17 12.95
N PHE A 104 -21.68 26.52 12.66
CA PHE A 104 -22.09 27.89 12.40
C PHE A 104 -23.52 28.13 12.85
N ALA A 105 -23.70 29.10 13.74
CA ALA A 105 -25.01 29.57 14.22
C ALA A 105 -25.93 28.44 14.76
N GLY A 106 -25.35 27.35 15.28
CA GLY A 106 -26.07 26.19 15.80
C GLY A 106 -26.39 25.12 14.75
N ALA A 107 -25.94 25.29 13.52
CA ALA A 107 -25.88 24.22 12.52
C ALA A 107 -24.53 23.50 12.61
N ASP A 108 -24.57 22.19 12.70
CA ASP A 108 -23.41 21.30 12.74
C ASP A 108 -23.34 20.48 11.43
N GLN A 109 -22.16 20.35 10.86
CA GLN A 109 -21.88 19.45 9.75
C GLN A 109 -20.58 18.68 10.00
N THR A 110 -20.55 17.41 9.62
CA THR A 110 -19.39 16.55 9.83
C THR A 110 -18.92 15.98 8.51
N ILE A 111 -17.63 16.06 8.26
CA ILE A 111 -16.94 15.46 7.12
C ILE A 111 -16.00 14.38 7.66
N VAL A 112 -16.04 13.22 7.01
CA VAL A 112 -15.15 12.11 7.32
C VAL A 112 -14.32 11.82 6.09
N ALA A 113 -13.00 11.91 6.24
CA ALA A 113 -12.05 11.54 5.20
C ALA A 113 -11.25 10.33 5.69
N MET A 114 -11.24 9.27 4.89
CA MET A 114 -10.42 8.08 5.14
C MET A 114 -9.17 8.17 4.27
N LEU A 115 -8.01 8.01 4.89
CA LEU A 115 -6.74 7.84 4.22
C LEU A 115 -6.20 6.46 4.51
N GLU A 116 -5.34 5.99 3.60
CA GLU A 116 -4.66 4.71 3.72
C GLU A 116 -3.17 4.89 3.42
N ARG A 117 -2.32 4.33 4.28
CA ARG A 117 -0.90 4.15 4.00
C ARG A 117 -0.75 2.90 3.13
N ARG A 118 -0.28 3.07 1.90
CA ARG A 118 -0.07 1.93 1.00
C ARG A 118 1.08 1.06 1.49
N ALA A 119 0.91 -0.25 1.47
CA ALA A 119 2.01 -1.18 1.74
C ALA A 119 3.10 -1.08 0.67
N PHE A 120 4.36 -1.32 1.04
CA PHE A 120 5.47 -1.40 0.09
C PHE A 120 5.27 -2.51 -0.95
N SER A 121 4.50 -3.55 -0.62
CA SER A 121 4.12 -4.64 -1.52
C SER A 121 3.37 -4.18 -2.78
N HIS A 122 2.80 -2.97 -2.75
CA HIS A 122 2.21 -2.32 -3.92
C HIS A 122 3.20 -2.18 -5.09
N TYR A 123 4.50 -2.07 -4.83
CA TYR A 123 5.49 -1.95 -5.90
C TYR A 123 5.90 -3.31 -6.45
N ALA A 124 5.82 -3.44 -7.78
CA ALA A 124 6.46 -4.55 -8.48
C ALA A 124 7.98 -4.46 -8.38
N TYR A 125 8.50 -3.23 -8.42
CA TYR A 125 9.92 -2.96 -8.31
C TYR A 125 10.16 -1.65 -7.58
N PHE A 126 10.88 -1.72 -6.46
CA PHE A 126 11.28 -0.55 -5.68
C PHE A 126 12.77 -0.64 -5.35
N THR A 127 13.50 0.48 -5.52
CA THR A 127 14.89 0.59 -5.09
C THR A 127 15.20 1.88 -4.35
N GLY A 128 15.89 1.78 -3.22
CA GLY A 128 16.46 2.94 -2.52
C GLY A 128 17.67 3.54 -3.26
N TYR A 129 18.45 2.69 -3.92
CA TYR A 129 19.62 3.08 -4.69
C TYR A 129 19.80 2.16 -5.91
N GLU A 130 19.90 2.79 -7.08
CA GLU A 130 20.22 2.11 -8.34
C GLU A 130 21.72 2.21 -8.64
N PRO A 131 22.49 1.12 -8.50
CA PRO A 131 23.81 1.03 -9.10
C PRO A 131 23.71 1.08 -10.63
N GLN A 132 24.84 1.16 -11.34
CA GLN A 132 24.88 1.21 -12.80
C GLN A 132 24.53 -0.15 -13.45
N ILE A 133 23.29 -0.60 -13.29
CA ILE A 133 22.71 -1.82 -13.84
C ILE A 133 21.57 -1.44 -14.78
N TRP A 134 21.65 -1.91 -16.02
CA TRP A 134 20.77 -1.46 -17.10
C TRP A 134 19.52 -2.31 -17.21
N PHE A 135 18.36 -1.67 -17.31
CA PHE A 135 17.16 -2.25 -17.91
C PHE A 135 17.32 -2.27 -19.42
N ILE A 136 17.17 -3.44 -20.03
CA ILE A 136 17.52 -3.65 -21.43
C ILE A 136 16.31 -3.99 -22.29
N THR A 137 16.48 -3.93 -23.61
CA THR A 137 15.44 -4.41 -24.54
C THR A 137 15.10 -5.88 -24.26
N GLY A 138 13.82 -6.16 -24.03
CA GLY A 138 13.32 -7.48 -23.66
C GLY A 138 12.90 -7.58 -22.19
N ASP A 139 13.34 -6.64 -21.34
CA ASP A 139 12.79 -6.51 -19.99
C ASP A 139 11.36 -5.98 -20.10
N THR A 140 10.44 -6.64 -19.39
CA THR A 140 9.05 -6.20 -19.23
C THR A 140 8.73 -6.22 -17.74
N ILE A 141 8.39 -5.06 -17.19
CA ILE A 141 7.99 -4.94 -15.78
C ILE A 141 6.51 -4.60 -15.76
N GLN A 142 5.76 -5.45 -15.09
CA GLN A 142 4.33 -5.31 -14.86
C GLN A 142 4.14 -4.62 -13.51
N GLY A 143 3.15 -3.74 -13.37
CA GLY A 143 2.87 -3.05 -12.12
C GLY A 143 3.77 -1.84 -11.80
N PRO A 144 3.52 -1.18 -10.65
CA PRO A 144 4.15 0.08 -10.27
C PRO A 144 5.65 -0.04 -10.01
N VAL A 145 6.42 0.95 -10.44
CA VAL A 145 7.88 0.99 -10.32
C VAL A 145 8.35 2.30 -9.69
N HIS A 146 9.27 2.20 -8.72
CA HIS A 146 9.89 3.37 -8.09
C HIS A 146 11.41 3.18 -7.90
N THR A 147 12.16 4.27 -8.03
CA THR A 147 13.54 4.34 -7.54
C THR A 147 13.86 5.68 -6.91
N ASN A 148 14.47 5.65 -5.72
CA ASN A 148 15.08 6.83 -5.10
C ASN A 148 16.39 7.25 -5.82
N GLY A 149 16.87 6.43 -6.76
CA GLY A 149 18.04 6.71 -7.59
C GLY A 149 17.68 7.19 -8.99
N GLN A 150 18.57 6.89 -9.93
CA GLN A 150 18.38 7.14 -11.36
C GLN A 150 18.29 5.80 -12.11
N PHE A 151 17.22 5.60 -12.89
CA PHE A 151 17.12 4.45 -13.78
C PHE A 151 18.25 4.46 -14.82
N HIS A 152 18.79 3.28 -15.13
CA HIS A 152 19.70 3.10 -16.25
C HIS A 152 18.99 2.27 -17.32
N ILE A 153 18.73 2.85 -18.49
CA ILE A 153 17.96 2.23 -19.56
C ILE A 153 18.81 2.08 -20.83
N TRP A 154 18.76 0.88 -21.42
CA TRP A 154 19.44 0.57 -22.66
C TRP A 154 18.51 -0.14 -23.67
N GLY A 155 18.03 0.64 -24.64
CA GLY A 155 17.21 0.16 -25.75
C GLY A 155 15.74 0.45 -25.50
N GLY A 156 14.85 -0.53 -25.63
CA GLY A 156 13.41 -0.37 -25.36
C GLY A 156 12.87 -1.42 -24.40
N PRO A 157 13.18 -1.33 -23.09
CA PRO A 157 12.41 -2.04 -22.07
C PRO A 157 10.96 -1.54 -22.04
N VAL A 158 10.04 -2.38 -21.56
CA VAL A 158 8.61 -2.05 -21.42
C VAL A 158 8.25 -1.98 -19.95
N PHE A 159 7.69 -0.85 -19.53
CA PHE A 159 7.12 -0.63 -18.21
C PHE A 159 5.60 -0.47 -18.38
N GLN A 160 4.84 -1.44 -17.87
CA GLN A 160 3.39 -1.48 -18.04
C GLN A 160 2.69 -0.63 -16.97
N GLY A 161 3.19 -0.63 -15.74
CA GLY A 161 2.65 0.22 -14.67
C GLY A 161 3.33 1.59 -14.59
N HIS A 162 2.78 2.44 -13.72
CA HIS A 162 3.31 3.78 -13.48
C HIS A 162 4.76 3.77 -12.96
N VAL A 163 5.62 4.59 -13.54
CA VAL A 163 7.05 4.68 -13.19
C VAL A 163 7.35 6.00 -12.50
N THR A 164 8.04 5.94 -11.36
CA THR A 164 8.46 7.14 -10.61
C THR A 164 9.96 7.09 -10.28
N SER A 165 10.62 8.24 -10.27
CA SER A 165 12.02 8.34 -9.82
C SER A 165 12.35 9.71 -9.24
N VAL A 166 13.22 9.71 -8.23
CA VAL A 166 13.76 10.94 -7.63
C VAL A 166 14.67 11.69 -8.60
N ALA A 167 15.34 10.98 -9.50
CA ALA A 167 16.12 11.63 -10.56
C ALA A 167 15.18 12.35 -11.55
N GLU A 168 15.64 13.47 -12.07
CA GLU A 168 14.93 14.30 -13.07
C GLU A 168 14.81 13.63 -14.45
N ASP A 169 15.57 12.56 -14.69
CA ASP A 169 15.59 11.79 -15.95
C ASP A 169 16.23 10.41 -15.72
N TYR A 170 16.15 9.53 -16.70
CA TYR A 170 16.87 8.25 -16.74
C TYR A 170 18.21 8.35 -17.48
N ALA A 171 19.20 7.59 -17.01
CA ALA A 171 20.50 7.46 -17.66
C ALA A 171 20.41 6.51 -18.87
N THR A 172 21.13 6.84 -19.94
CA THR A 172 21.22 6.05 -21.17
C THR A 172 22.66 5.77 -21.59
N TRP A 173 22.89 4.65 -22.30
CA TRP A 173 24.21 4.34 -22.86
C TRP A 173 24.22 4.44 -24.39
N ARG A 174 24.77 5.56 -24.90
CA ARG A 174 25.12 5.82 -26.31
C ARG A 174 24.14 5.24 -27.33
N GLY A 175 23.32 6.11 -27.92
CA GLY A 175 22.44 5.75 -29.04
C GLY A 175 21.03 6.26 -28.82
N TYR A 176 20.10 5.74 -29.61
CA TYR A 176 18.68 5.99 -29.40
C TYR A 176 18.11 4.87 -28.55
N HIS A 177 17.43 5.25 -27.48
CA HIS A 177 16.73 4.38 -26.56
C HIS A 177 15.27 4.81 -26.55
N PHE A 178 14.38 3.84 -26.59
CA PHE A 178 12.93 4.05 -26.69
C PHE A 178 12.26 3.17 -25.64
N PRO A 179 12.44 3.47 -24.33
CA PRO A 179 11.64 2.82 -23.31
C PRO A 179 10.16 3.09 -23.56
N ASP A 180 9.34 2.08 -23.33
CA ASP A 180 7.89 2.18 -23.43
C ASP A 180 7.30 2.32 -22.02
N PHE A 181 6.78 3.49 -21.69
CA PHE A 181 6.10 3.79 -20.42
C PHE A 181 4.59 3.87 -20.66
N GLN A 182 3.88 2.78 -20.38
CA GLN A 182 2.48 2.64 -20.82
C GLN A 182 1.49 3.42 -19.94
N GLU A 183 1.76 3.49 -18.63
CA GLU A 183 1.00 4.29 -17.65
C GLU A 183 1.69 5.62 -17.28
N GLY A 184 2.66 6.04 -18.10
CA GLY A 184 3.40 7.28 -17.90
C GLY A 184 4.51 7.19 -16.87
N VAL A 185 5.24 8.31 -16.74
CA VAL A 185 6.41 8.43 -15.88
C VAL A 185 6.42 9.78 -15.17
N GLU A 186 6.83 9.79 -13.91
CA GLU A 186 7.04 11.00 -13.11
C GLU A 186 8.48 11.04 -12.57
N PHE A 187 9.24 12.03 -13.00
CA PHE A 187 10.62 12.28 -12.58
C PHE A 187 10.69 13.46 -11.60
N GLY A 188 11.73 13.49 -10.76
CA GLY A 188 11.90 14.53 -9.75
C GLY A 188 10.91 14.45 -8.59
N VAL A 189 10.33 13.26 -8.33
CA VAL A 189 9.47 13.06 -7.16
C VAL A 189 10.30 13.07 -5.87
N PRO A 190 9.74 13.43 -4.70
CA PRO A 190 10.46 13.30 -3.45
C PRO A 190 10.78 11.82 -3.14
N PRO A 191 11.88 11.52 -2.43
CA PRO A 191 12.21 10.16 -2.07
C PRO A 191 11.11 9.52 -1.22
N ILE A 192 10.99 8.21 -1.38
CA ILE A 192 10.19 7.34 -0.53
C ILE A 192 11.17 6.63 0.40
N GLU A 193 11.20 7.01 1.67
CA GLU A 193 12.10 6.39 2.63
C GLU A 193 11.63 4.96 2.95
N LEU A 194 12.56 4.01 3.00
CA LEU A 194 12.27 2.67 3.49
C LEU A 194 12.04 2.70 5.02
N PRO A 195 11.35 1.70 5.59
CA PRO A 195 11.11 1.63 7.02
C PRO A 195 12.41 1.72 7.84
N VAL A 196 12.36 2.46 8.94
CA VAL A 196 13.52 2.62 9.86
C VAL A 196 13.59 1.53 10.93
N ASP A 197 12.55 0.70 11.02
CA ASP A 197 12.45 -0.48 11.88
C ASP A 197 11.38 -1.44 11.30
N LEU A 198 11.21 -2.59 11.96
CA LEU A 198 10.18 -3.58 11.66
C LEU A 198 9.14 -3.67 12.79
N GLU A 199 8.94 -2.60 13.58
CA GLU A 199 8.12 -2.61 14.81
C GLU A 199 6.68 -3.06 14.52
N MET A 200 6.13 -2.67 13.37
CA MET A 200 4.79 -3.11 12.92
C MET A 200 4.70 -4.63 12.81
N THR A 201 5.66 -5.25 12.14
CA THR A 201 5.67 -6.68 11.89
C THR A 201 6.03 -7.45 13.16
N GLU A 202 6.97 -6.94 13.96
CA GLU A 202 7.32 -7.50 15.27
C GLU A 202 6.11 -7.49 16.22
N THR A 203 5.43 -6.35 16.34
CA THR A 203 4.24 -6.20 17.19
C THR A 203 3.13 -7.15 16.76
N ALA A 204 2.90 -7.29 15.45
CA ALA A 204 1.93 -8.24 14.93
C ALA A 204 2.30 -9.70 15.27
N ALA A 205 3.57 -10.08 15.15
CA ALA A 205 4.03 -11.41 15.56
C ALA A 205 3.79 -11.66 17.06
N GLN A 206 4.04 -10.67 17.92
CA GLN A 206 3.78 -10.76 19.36
C GLN A 206 2.27 -10.81 19.69
N GLN A 207 1.42 -10.20 18.86
CA GLN A 207 -0.02 -10.09 19.03
C GLN A 207 -0.81 -11.12 18.21
N GLY A 208 -0.37 -12.38 18.24
CA GLY A 208 -1.10 -13.50 17.64
C GLY A 208 -0.41 -14.15 16.45
N GLY A 209 0.88 -13.89 16.26
CA GLY A 209 1.75 -14.64 15.37
C GLY A 209 2.80 -15.45 16.15
N HIS A 210 3.97 -15.63 15.55
CA HIS A 210 5.07 -16.39 16.14
C HIS A 210 6.39 -15.63 16.09
N THR A 211 7.15 -15.70 17.19
CA THR A 211 8.47 -15.07 17.29
C THR A 211 9.54 -16.10 17.65
N PHE A 212 10.66 -16.07 16.94
CA PHE A 212 11.87 -16.83 17.23
C PHE A 212 13.02 -15.92 17.66
N TYR A 213 14.01 -16.48 18.34
CA TYR A 213 15.20 -15.78 18.86
C TYR A 213 16.50 -16.53 18.51
N GLU A 214 16.49 -17.27 17.40
CA GLU A 214 17.59 -18.05 16.85
C GLU A 214 17.33 -18.34 15.37
N GLU A 215 18.34 -18.81 14.64
CA GLU A 215 18.21 -19.14 13.22
C GLU A 215 17.15 -20.23 13.02
N THR A 216 16.28 -20.01 12.04
CA THR A 216 15.04 -20.77 11.88
C THR A 216 14.84 -21.22 10.42
N TRP A 217 14.42 -22.47 10.24
CA TRP A 217 14.01 -23.05 8.96
C TRP A 217 12.50 -23.19 8.93
N LEU A 218 11.88 -22.70 7.86
CA LEU A 218 10.44 -22.75 7.61
C LEU A 218 10.19 -23.49 6.29
N ASN A 219 9.51 -24.62 6.38
CA ASN A 219 9.03 -25.40 5.24
C ASN A 219 7.50 -25.31 5.18
N PHE A 220 7.01 -24.64 4.14
CA PHE A 220 5.57 -24.47 3.89
C PHE A 220 5.03 -25.69 3.12
N THR A 221 3.87 -26.20 3.52
CA THR A 221 3.28 -27.39 2.91
C THR A 221 1.99 -27.07 2.17
N GLU A 222 1.66 -27.88 1.15
CA GLU A 222 0.43 -27.74 0.35
C GLU A 222 -0.86 -27.93 1.17
N ASP A 223 -0.75 -28.43 2.40
CA ASP A 223 -1.89 -28.60 3.32
C ASP A 223 -2.18 -27.34 4.17
N GLY A 224 -1.44 -26.24 3.97
CA GLY A 224 -1.58 -25.00 4.74
C GLY A 224 -0.88 -25.01 6.10
N ASP A 225 0.11 -25.90 6.26
CA ASP A 225 0.95 -25.98 7.45
C ASP A 225 2.35 -25.42 7.21
N VAL A 226 2.98 -24.95 8.28
CA VAL A 226 4.38 -24.53 8.35
C VAL A 226 5.12 -25.46 9.29
N GLU A 227 5.99 -26.29 8.75
CA GLU A 227 6.96 -27.04 9.52
C GLU A 227 8.15 -26.14 9.83
N TRP A 228 8.48 -25.99 11.10
CA TRP A 228 9.59 -25.14 11.52
C TRP A 228 10.62 -25.92 12.32
N ALA A 229 11.88 -25.51 12.20
CA ALA A 229 12.98 -25.99 13.00
C ALA A 229 13.91 -24.82 13.38
N THR A 230 14.57 -24.90 14.53
CA THR A 230 15.55 -23.91 14.98
C THR A 230 16.95 -24.49 15.11
N GLU A 231 17.96 -23.63 15.13
CA GLU A 231 19.37 -24.03 15.27
C GLU A 231 19.61 -24.85 16.56
N GLY A 232 18.94 -24.48 17.65
CA GLY A 232 18.94 -25.19 18.92
C GLY A 232 18.27 -26.58 18.89
N GLY A 233 17.70 -26.97 17.76
CA GLY A 233 17.10 -28.30 17.51
C GLY A 233 15.64 -28.42 17.93
N ALA A 234 14.98 -27.32 18.30
CA ALA A 234 13.53 -27.32 18.46
C ALA A 234 12.87 -27.44 17.09
N ASN A 235 11.73 -28.12 17.02
CA ASN A 235 10.94 -28.23 15.81
C ASN A 235 9.46 -28.38 16.16
N GLY A 236 8.61 -28.10 15.18
CA GLY A 236 7.18 -28.25 15.29
C GLY A 236 6.47 -27.97 13.98
N THR A 237 5.15 -28.00 14.04
CA THR A 237 4.27 -27.69 12.91
C THR A 237 3.17 -26.78 13.39
N TRP A 238 2.88 -25.74 12.62
CA TRP A 238 1.78 -24.82 12.84
C TRP A 238 0.89 -24.78 11.61
N SER A 239 -0.42 -24.58 11.79
CA SER A 239 -1.29 -24.29 10.65
C SER A 239 -1.32 -22.79 10.42
N LEU A 240 -1.16 -22.34 9.17
CA LEU A 240 -1.23 -20.91 8.79
C LEU A 240 -2.58 -20.29 9.21
N SER A 241 -3.66 -21.06 9.08
CA SER A 241 -5.00 -20.67 9.52
C SER A 241 -5.15 -20.52 11.05
N GLY A 242 -4.18 -21.03 11.82
CA GLY A 242 -4.20 -21.06 13.29
C GLY A 242 -3.69 -19.80 13.97
N PHE A 243 -3.08 -18.87 13.23
CA PHE A 243 -2.50 -17.62 13.74
C PHE A 243 -2.71 -16.47 12.74
N ASN A 244 -2.21 -15.28 13.05
CA ASN A 244 -2.43 -14.08 12.24
C ASN A 244 -1.54 -13.98 10.97
N GLY A 245 -0.87 -15.06 10.56
CA GLY A 245 0.00 -15.09 9.39
C GLY A 245 1.38 -14.46 9.58
N VAL A 246 1.74 -13.89 10.74
CA VAL A 246 3.04 -13.23 10.93
C VAL A 246 4.03 -14.10 11.69
N ILE A 247 5.21 -14.30 11.10
CA ILE A 247 6.36 -14.97 11.71
C ILE A 247 7.54 -14.01 11.74
N TYR A 248 8.06 -13.71 12.94
CA TYR A 248 9.18 -12.79 13.14
C TYR A 248 10.36 -13.51 13.78
N VAL A 249 11.59 -13.25 13.29
CA VAL A 249 12.81 -13.76 13.90
C VAL A 249 13.64 -12.59 14.40
N ASP A 250 13.73 -12.50 15.72
CA ASP A 250 14.35 -11.40 16.46
C ASP A 250 15.80 -11.69 16.81
N GLY A 251 16.64 -10.66 16.93
CA GLY A 251 18.03 -10.76 17.37
C GLY A 251 19.04 -10.89 16.24
N GLY A 252 18.68 -10.49 15.03
CA GLY A 252 19.56 -10.50 13.86
C GLY A 252 19.89 -11.89 13.31
N TYR A 253 19.07 -12.91 13.58
CA TYR A 253 19.29 -14.27 13.05
C TYR A 253 18.69 -14.45 11.66
N ASP A 254 19.28 -15.35 10.88
CA ASP A 254 18.82 -15.64 9.54
C ASP A 254 17.59 -16.58 9.55
N VAL A 255 16.82 -16.54 8.47
CA VAL A 255 15.64 -17.39 8.28
C VAL A 255 15.74 -18.09 6.93
N HIS A 256 15.48 -19.38 6.91
CA HIS A 256 15.44 -20.20 5.72
C HIS A 256 13.99 -20.50 5.35
N VAL A 257 13.63 -20.32 4.08
CA VAL A 257 12.27 -20.55 3.58
C VAL A 257 12.27 -21.45 2.34
N GLU A 258 11.32 -22.37 2.29
CA GLU A 258 11.00 -23.20 1.13
C GLU A 258 9.56 -23.74 1.20
N GLY A 259 9.04 -24.24 0.09
CA GLY A 259 7.81 -25.02 0.05
C GLY A 259 6.62 -24.36 -0.65
N VAL A 260 5.42 -24.71 -0.24
CA VAL A 260 4.16 -24.27 -0.85
C VAL A 260 3.31 -23.52 0.16
N VAL A 261 3.00 -22.26 -0.11
CA VAL A 261 2.17 -21.40 0.75
C VAL A 261 0.69 -21.55 0.37
N ASP A 262 -0.13 -21.94 1.33
CA ASP A 262 -1.61 -21.99 1.24
C ASP A 262 -2.19 -21.11 2.37
N GLY A 263 -2.67 -19.92 2.00
CA GLY A 263 -3.09 -18.83 2.88
C GLY A 263 -2.16 -17.61 2.94
N ASP A 264 -2.33 -16.79 3.97
CA ASP A 264 -1.63 -15.52 4.16
C ASP A 264 -0.45 -15.64 5.13
N VAL A 265 0.76 -15.32 4.68
CA VAL A 265 1.95 -15.31 5.53
C VAL A 265 2.88 -14.12 5.27
N THR A 266 3.47 -13.60 6.34
CA THR A 266 4.62 -12.71 6.28
C THR A 266 5.71 -13.24 7.19
N VAL A 267 6.88 -13.51 6.61
CA VAL A 267 8.10 -13.89 7.32
C VAL A 267 9.02 -12.69 7.37
N ALA A 268 9.38 -12.26 8.58
CA ALA A 268 10.22 -11.11 8.80
C ALA A 268 11.41 -11.41 9.73
N THR A 269 12.55 -10.77 9.50
CA THR A 269 13.75 -10.90 10.33
C THR A 269 14.64 -9.66 10.28
N GLU A 270 15.35 -9.39 11.38
CA GLU A 270 16.47 -8.43 11.43
C GLU A 270 17.74 -8.95 10.73
N GLY A 271 17.83 -10.25 10.48
CA GLY A 271 18.92 -10.89 9.76
C GLY A 271 18.66 -10.91 8.25
N ARG A 272 19.02 -12.03 7.63
CA ARG A 272 18.80 -12.31 6.20
C ARG A 272 17.77 -13.40 6.00
N ILE A 273 17.10 -13.39 4.86
CA ILE A 273 16.23 -14.50 4.43
C ILE A 273 16.93 -15.27 3.31
N SER A 274 17.12 -16.57 3.53
CA SER A 274 17.60 -17.54 2.56
C SER A 274 16.43 -18.28 1.93
N ILE A 275 16.35 -18.29 0.60
CA ILE A 275 15.39 -19.09 -0.16
C ILE A 275 16.12 -20.37 -0.59
N ASP A 276 15.86 -21.46 0.13
CA ASP A 276 16.62 -22.71 0.02
C ASP A 276 16.11 -23.61 -1.11
N ALA A 277 14.83 -23.47 -1.49
CA ALA A 277 14.22 -24.10 -2.66
C ALA A 277 13.05 -23.23 -3.19
N ASP A 278 12.24 -23.78 -4.09
CA ASP A 278 11.03 -23.11 -4.59
C ASP A 278 10.12 -22.72 -3.42
N LEU A 279 9.58 -21.50 -3.47
CA LEU A 279 8.54 -20.99 -2.58
C LEU A 279 7.36 -20.56 -3.46
N THR A 280 6.28 -21.33 -3.50
CA THR A 280 5.16 -21.11 -4.44
C THR A 280 3.81 -21.08 -3.75
N TYR A 281 2.85 -20.31 -4.27
CA TYR A 281 1.44 -20.43 -3.87
C TYR A 281 0.82 -21.77 -4.26
N ALA A 282 0.01 -22.36 -3.38
CA ALA A 282 -0.77 -23.56 -3.65
C ALA A 282 -1.78 -23.32 -4.78
N SER A 283 -2.44 -22.15 -4.77
CA SER A 283 -3.33 -21.67 -5.81
C SER A 283 -2.68 -20.52 -6.58
N ASP A 284 -2.13 -20.80 -7.76
CA ASP A 284 -1.48 -19.79 -8.61
C ASP A 284 -2.49 -18.71 -9.09
N PRO A 285 -2.31 -17.42 -8.72
CA PRO A 285 -3.25 -16.35 -9.06
C PRO A 285 -3.32 -16.04 -10.56
N ARG A 286 -2.31 -16.45 -11.34
CA ARG A 286 -2.30 -16.29 -12.80
C ARG A 286 -3.30 -17.24 -13.49
N ILE A 287 -3.65 -18.33 -12.80
CA ILE A 287 -4.59 -19.35 -13.28
C ILE A 287 -5.93 -19.19 -12.56
N ASN A 288 -5.89 -18.95 -11.25
CA ASN A 288 -7.04 -18.74 -10.39
C ASN A 288 -7.00 -17.33 -9.77
N PRO A 289 -7.62 -16.31 -10.39
CA PRO A 289 -7.66 -14.95 -9.84
C PRO A 289 -8.33 -14.82 -8.46
N ALA A 290 -9.07 -15.84 -8.02
CA ALA A 290 -9.68 -15.89 -6.70
C ALA A 290 -8.79 -16.58 -5.64
N SER A 291 -7.51 -16.81 -5.96
CA SER A 291 -6.52 -17.24 -4.96
C SER A 291 -6.50 -16.26 -3.79
N ASP A 292 -6.45 -16.80 -2.59
CA ASP A 292 -6.29 -16.11 -1.31
C ASP A 292 -4.88 -16.27 -0.74
N ASP A 293 -3.94 -16.86 -1.51
CA ASP A 293 -2.56 -17.04 -1.06
C ASP A 293 -1.75 -15.75 -1.20
N PHE A 294 -1.16 -15.26 -0.11
CA PHE A 294 -0.19 -14.17 -0.11
C PHE A 294 1.04 -14.53 0.73
N ALA A 295 2.21 -14.14 0.24
CA ALA A 295 3.46 -14.29 0.97
C ALA A 295 4.24 -12.97 0.96
N GLY A 296 4.69 -12.54 2.14
CA GLY A 296 5.64 -11.45 2.34
C GLY A 296 6.95 -11.99 2.90
N LEU A 297 8.08 -11.58 2.33
CA LEU A 297 9.41 -11.85 2.87
C LEU A 297 10.07 -10.52 3.20
N ILE A 298 10.39 -10.25 4.46
CA ILE A 298 10.97 -8.99 4.90
C ILE A 298 12.28 -9.28 5.65
N ALA A 299 13.41 -8.94 5.06
CA ALA A 299 14.70 -8.97 5.74
C ALA A 299 15.16 -7.54 6.00
N TRP A 300 15.66 -7.27 7.19
CA TRP A 300 16.37 -6.01 7.45
C TRP A 300 17.63 -5.93 6.60
N GLN A 301 18.37 -7.04 6.47
CA GLN A 301 19.54 -7.12 5.60
C GLN A 301 19.13 -7.58 4.19
N ASP A 302 19.62 -8.75 3.76
CA ASP A 302 19.45 -9.27 2.42
C ASP A 302 18.39 -10.37 2.35
N VAL A 303 17.72 -10.45 1.21
CA VAL A 303 16.98 -11.66 0.81
C VAL A 303 17.75 -12.29 -0.35
N TYR A 304 18.08 -13.58 -0.26
CA TYR A 304 18.87 -14.21 -1.30
C TYR A 304 18.39 -15.62 -1.64
N VAL A 305 18.55 -15.97 -2.91
CA VAL A 305 18.35 -17.34 -3.39
C VAL A 305 19.66 -18.10 -3.16
N ALA A 306 19.63 -19.09 -2.27
CA ALA A 306 20.81 -19.84 -1.86
C ALA A 306 21.29 -20.81 -2.95
N ASP A 307 22.59 -21.08 -2.97
CA ASP A 307 23.24 -22.02 -3.89
C ASP A 307 23.07 -23.47 -3.44
N THR A 308 21.83 -23.92 -3.36
CA THR A 308 21.43 -25.27 -2.90
C THR A 308 21.25 -26.23 -4.06
N ALA A 309 21.14 -27.53 -3.77
CA ALA A 309 20.89 -28.54 -4.81
C ALA A 309 19.54 -28.35 -5.53
N PRO A 310 18.40 -28.02 -4.85
CA PRO A 310 17.13 -27.69 -5.50
C PRO A 310 17.25 -26.52 -6.47
N ASN A 311 17.99 -25.48 -6.08
CA ASN A 311 18.13 -24.25 -6.85
C ASN A 311 19.05 -24.41 -8.09
N GLN A 312 19.64 -25.56 -8.38
CA GLN A 312 20.48 -25.73 -9.57
C GLN A 312 19.70 -25.82 -10.90
N ASN A 313 18.36 -25.89 -10.88
CA ASN A 313 17.54 -26.03 -12.09
C ASN A 313 16.19 -25.30 -11.99
N ASN A 314 16.25 -23.99 -12.17
CA ASN A 314 15.19 -23.00 -11.92
C ASN A 314 14.90 -22.83 -10.44
N CYS A 315 14.36 -21.65 -10.10
CA CYS A 315 13.84 -21.35 -8.78
C CYS A 315 12.60 -20.46 -8.96
N ASN A 316 11.50 -20.80 -8.31
CA ASN A 316 10.26 -20.02 -8.33
C ASN A 316 9.97 -19.47 -6.95
N VAL A 317 9.74 -18.16 -6.87
CA VAL A 317 9.47 -17.43 -5.63
C VAL A 317 8.19 -16.62 -5.82
N HIS A 318 7.12 -17.01 -5.14
CA HIS A 318 5.84 -16.31 -5.12
C HIS A 318 5.76 -15.54 -3.81
N ALA A 319 6.19 -14.27 -3.82
CA ALA A 319 6.19 -13.41 -2.64
C ALA A 319 6.39 -11.93 -3.03
N SER A 320 5.90 -11.03 -2.16
CA SER A 320 6.41 -9.66 -2.08
C SER A 320 7.67 -9.66 -1.21
N ILE A 321 8.81 -9.38 -1.84
CA ILE A 321 10.14 -9.48 -1.22
C ILE A 321 10.64 -8.09 -0.86
N MET A 322 11.07 -7.90 0.38
CA MET A 322 11.58 -6.64 0.91
C MET A 322 12.92 -6.85 1.61
N ALA A 323 13.96 -6.14 1.16
CA ALA A 323 15.28 -6.05 1.78
C ALA A 323 15.52 -4.59 2.21
N VAL A 324 15.33 -4.30 3.51
CA VAL A 324 15.20 -2.92 4.03
C VAL A 324 16.49 -2.11 3.93
N GLU A 325 17.64 -2.71 4.27
CA GLU A 325 18.98 -2.12 4.15
C GLU A 325 19.86 -2.89 3.15
N GLY A 326 19.43 -4.06 2.70
CA GLY A 326 20.18 -4.93 1.80
C GLY A 326 19.65 -4.99 0.37
N SER A 327 19.86 -6.15 -0.24
CA SER A 327 19.55 -6.43 -1.64
C SER A 327 18.81 -7.75 -1.81
N PHE A 328 18.03 -7.87 -2.89
CA PHE A 328 17.57 -9.17 -3.39
C PHE A 328 18.54 -9.72 -4.42
N TYR A 329 19.28 -10.78 -4.09
CA TYR A 329 20.32 -11.34 -4.97
C TYR A 329 20.36 -12.87 -5.01
N VAL A 330 21.21 -13.42 -5.88
CA VAL A 330 21.45 -14.88 -5.97
C VAL A 330 22.86 -15.18 -5.47
N GLU A 331 22.97 -16.13 -4.55
CA GLU A 331 24.26 -16.57 -4.03
C GLU A 331 25.12 -17.16 -5.17
N ASN A 332 26.39 -16.76 -5.24
CA ASN A 332 27.33 -17.18 -6.30
C ASN A 332 26.81 -16.92 -7.73
N TYR A 333 25.99 -15.87 -7.96
CA TYR A 333 25.41 -15.56 -9.27
C TYR A 333 26.42 -15.46 -10.44
N SER A 334 27.69 -15.16 -10.14
CA SER A 334 28.78 -15.00 -11.11
C SER A 334 29.61 -16.27 -11.33
N GLN A 335 29.25 -17.37 -10.67
CA GLN A 335 29.98 -18.64 -10.70
C GLN A 335 29.12 -19.76 -11.27
N GLY A 336 29.78 -20.84 -11.68
CA GLY A 336 29.12 -22.06 -12.14
C GLY A 336 28.50 -21.96 -13.53
N SER A 337 27.66 -22.95 -13.85
CA SER A 337 26.85 -22.96 -15.07
C SER A 337 25.52 -22.21 -14.84
N PRO A 338 24.82 -21.77 -15.89
CA PRO A 338 23.49 -21.20 -15.75
C PRO A 338 22.55 -22.14 -14.98
N ARG A 339 21.86 -21.61 -13.98
CA ARG A 339 20.93 -22.34 -13.10
C ARG A 339 19.48 -22.31 -13.60
N GLY A 340 19.24 -21.85 -14.83
CA GLY A 340 17.90 -21.77 -15.43
C GLY A 340 17.24 -20.41 -15.25
N VAL A 341 15.94 -20.40 -14.94
CA VAL A 341 15.10 -19.21 -14.79
C VAL A 341 14.76 -18.97 -13.31
N LEU A 342 14.91 -17.73 -12.86
CA LEU A 342 14.40 -17.26 -11.57
C LEU A 342 13.04 -16.61 -11.82
N GLY A 343 11.99 -17.34 -11.48
CA GLY A 343 10.61 -16.86 -11.52
C GLY A 343 10.29 -16.11 -10.24
N VAL A 344 9.93 -14.83 -10.31
CA VAL A 344 9.34 -14.12 -9.18
C VAL A 344 7.91 -13.76 -9.54
N LEU A 345 6.96 -14.09 -8.67
CA LEU A 345 5.57 -13.64 -8.75
C LEU A 345 5.29 -12.78 -7.51
N GLY A 346 5.15 -11.47 -7.70
CA GLY A 346 4.99 -10.51 -6.61
C GLY A 346 5.79 -9.24 -6.86
N GLY A 347 6.41 -8.71 -5.81
CA GLY A 347 7.18 -7.46 -5.84
C GLY A 347 8.61 -7.64 -5.33
N VAL A 348 9.52 -6.79 -5.78
CA VAL A 348 10.90 -6.72 -5.25
C VAL A 348 11.18 -5.30 -4.77
N ILE A 349 11.26 -5.15 -3.46
CA ILE A 349 11.59 -3.93 -2.73
C ILE A 349 12.96 -4.11 -2.11
N GLN A 350 13.90 -3.23 -2.39
CA GLN A 350 15.28 -3.39 -1.89
C GLN A 350 15.97 -2.03 -1.71
N GLN A 351 16.84 -1.90 -0.71
CA GLN A 351 17.65 -0.68 -0.58
C GLN A 351 18.64 -0.58 -1.74
N GLN A 352 19.38 -1.64 -2.02
CA GLN A 352 20.30 -1.71 -3.14
C GLN A 352 19.88 -2.81 -4.10
N ARG A 353 20.01 -2.55 -5.40
CA ARG A 353 19.74 -3.57 -6.42
C ARG A 353 20.74 -4.71 -6.37
N GLY A 354 20.23 -5.94 -6.19
CA GLY A 354 21.03 -7.17 -6.23
C GLY A 354 21.20 -7.80 -7.62
N ALA A 355 22.28 -8.58 -7.75
CA ALA A 355 22.62 -9.31 -8.97
C ALA A 355 22.15 -10.78 -8.89
N VAL A 356 21.66 -11.28 -10.01
CA VAL A 356 20.90 -12.53 -10.10
C VAL A 356 21.50 -13.50 -11.13
N GLY A 357 22.36 -12.98 -12.01
CA GLY A 357 23.09 -13.74 -13.01
C GLY A 357 23.97 -12.83 -13.85
N THR A 358 24.82 -13.43 -14.68
CA THR A 358 25.66 -12.71 -15.65
C THR A 358 25.28 -13.12 -17.08
N PHE A 359 25.40 -12.20 -18.02
CA PHE A 359 25.02 -12.44 -19.42
C PHE A 359 26.09 -11.91 -20.39
N ASN A 360 26.12 -12.50 -21.58
CA ASN A 360 26.90 -12.03 -22.71
C ASN A 360 26.02 -11.95 -23.98
N ARG A 361 26.62 -11.66 -25.14
CA ARG A 361 25.89 -11.53 -26.42
C ARG A 361 25.11 -12.78 -26.84
N TYR A 362 25.46 -13.95 -26.31
CA TYR A 362 24.88 -15.26 -26.66
C TYR A 362 23.86 -15.77 -25.64
N GLY A 363 23.63 -15.04 -24.54
CA GLY A 363 22.69 -15.41 -23.48
C GLY A 363 23.33 -15.39 -22.10
N ILE A 364 22.71 -16.14 -21.17
CA ILE A 364 23.18 -16.26 -19.80
C ILE A 364 24.50 -17.05 -19.70
N VAL A 365 25.40 -16.60 -18.83
CA VAL A 365 26.71 -17.23 -18.57
C VAL A 365 26.71 -17.94 -17.22
N SER A 366 26.13 -17.34 -16.19
CA SER A 366 26.03 -17.88 -14.82
C SER A 366 24.81 -17.31 -14.09
N GLY A 367 24.37 -17.97 -13.02
CA GLY A 367 23.17 -17.58 -12.25
C GLY A 367 21.88 -17.84 -13.01
N TYR A 368 20.87 -16.97 -12.87
CA TYR A 368 19.55 -17.15 -13.48
C TYR A 368 19.18 -16.10 -14.51
N GLN A 369 18.36 -16.53 -15.47
CA GLN A 369 17.60 -15.64 -16.33
C GLN A 369 16.41 -15.11 -15.52
N LYS A 370 16.20 -13.80 -15.53
CA LYS A 370 15.12 -13.17 -14.77
C LYS A 370 13.77 -13.40 -15.45
N LYS A 371 12.75 -13.76 -14.67
CA LYS A 371 11.35 -13.73 -15.09
C LYS A 371 10.52 -13.22 -13.92
N TYR A 372 10.40 -11.89 -13.83
CA TYR A 372 9.61 -11.25 -12.77
C TYR A 372 8.24 -10.90 -13.34
N ILE A 373 7.21 -11.37 -12.65
CA ILE A 373 5.81 -11.14 -12.97
C ILE A 373 5.22 -10.49 -11.72
N TYR A 374 4.50 -9.40 -11.91
CA TYR A 374 3.83 -8.76 -10.80
C TYR A 374 2.53 -9.47 -10.46
N ASP A 375 2.25 -9.60 -9.17
CA ASP A 375 0.95 -10.04 -8.70
C ASP A 375 0.05 -8.81 -8.57
N GLU A 376 -0.88 -8.63 -9.51
CA GLU A 376 -1.77 -7.47 -9.58
C GLU A 376 -2.64 -7.30 -8.31
N ARG A 377 -2.88 -8.39 -7.56
CA ARG A 377 -3.63 -8.33 -6.29
C ARG A 377 -2.93 -7.46 -5.25
N LEU A 378 -1.59 -7.31 -5.36
CA LEU A 378 -0.80 -6.49 -4.45
C LEU A 378 -1.09 -4.99 -4.56
N MET A 379 -1.87 -4.55 -5.56
CA MET A 379 -2.33 -3.16 -5.66
C MET A 379 -3.41 -2.82 -4.65
N GLU A 380 -4.20 -3.81 -4.24
CA GLU A 380 -5.38 -3.63 -3.36
C GLU A 380 -5.25 -4.40 -2.04
N SER A 381 -4.35 -5.36 -1.94
CA SER A 381 -4.13 -6.19 -0.75
C SER A 381 -2.65 -6.37 -0.49
N ALA A 382 -2.27 -6.57 0.76
CA ALA A 382 -0.88 -6.77 1.15
C ALA A 382 -0.74 -8.01 2.02
N PRO A 383 0.43 -8.67 2.03
CA PRO A 383 0.72 -9.68 3.03
C PRO A 383 0.50 -9.15 4.46
N PRO A 384 0.15 -10.00 5.43
CA PRO A 384 -0.15 -9.57 6.80
C PRO A 384 0.99 -8.75 7.42
N ALA A 385 0.67 -7.59 8.01
CA ALA A 385 1.64 -6.72 8.67
C ALA A 385 2.88 -6.35 7.82
N PHE A 386 2.70 -6.24 6.49
CA PHE A 386 3.75 -5.76 5.59
C PHE A 386 3.99 -4.25 5.80
N PRO A 387 5.25 -3.77 5.78
CA PRO A 387 5.55 -2.37 5.99
C PRO A 387 4.81 -1.44 5.02
N VAL A 388 4.40 -0.29 5.54
CA VAL A 388 3.66 0.73 4.80
C VAL A 388 4.49 1.96 4.53
N ILE A 389 4.17 2.65 3.44
CA ILE A 389 4.75 3.93 3.07
C ILE A 389 4.19 4.98 4.03
N ASP A 390 5.05 5.80 4.60
CA ASP A 390 4.64 6.83 5.58
C ASP A 390 3.56 7.76 5.03
N ARG A 391 3.66 8.15 3.76
CA ARG A 391 2.72 9.10 3.14
C ARG A 391 1.34 8.47 2.95
N PRO A 392 0.30 8.97 3.65
CA PRO A 392 -1.05 8.46 3.49
C PRO A 392 -1.69 9.00 2.20
N VAL A 393 -2.52 8.19 1.57
CA VAL A 393 -3.29 8.54 0.36
C VAL A 393 -4.76 8.65 0.73
N LEU A 394 -5.44 9.70 0.27
CA LEU A 394 -6.88 9.87 0.47
C LEU A 394 -7.65 8.79 -0.30
N VAL A 395 -8.44 7.97 0.40
CA VAL A 395 -9.25 6.89 -0.18
C VAL A 395 -10.69 7.31 -0.35
N THR A 396 -11.31 7.87 0.70
CA THR A 396 -12.70 8.34 0.63
C THR A 396 -12.89 9.70 1.29
N TRP A 397 -13.90 10.42 0.81
CA TRP A 397 -14.35 11.69 1.34
C TRP A 397 -15.88 11.67 1.43
N ALA A 398 -16.40 11.66 2.65
CA ALA A 398 -17.82 11.65 2.94
C ALA A 398 -18.24 12.98 3.58
N GLU A 399 -19.28 13.60 3.02
CA GLU A 399 -19.86 14.89 3.46
C GLU A 399 -21.30 14.77 3.93
#